data_AF-A0A832NUA4-F1
#
_entry.id   AF-A0A832NUA4-F1
#
_cell.length_a   1.000
_cell.length_b   1.000
_cell.length_c   1.000
_cell.angle_alpha   90.00
_cell.angle_beta   90.00
_cell.angle_gamma   90.00
#
_symmetry.space_group_name_H-M   'P 1'
#
loop_
_entity.id
_entity.type
_entity.pdbx_description
1 polymer ?
#
loop_
_entity_poly.entity_id
_entity_poly.type
_entity_poly.pdbx_seq_one_letter_code
_entity_poly.pdbx_strand_id
1 'polypeptide(L)'
;MADNKKKKKSMVTKKVDKAKKRGKKLLILLLVLALLWVITLIFAPTEVAYQSTSTTYIQDLELPANPEGKPITRHTGFSLLYDEEHEQPVWVAYHLTQEELYGTAKRKDNFRSDDSIPTDSATLADYRGSGYDRGHLIPAADLSWSEEAMSDSFYMSNMSPQEPQFNRGIWSSLEATVRNFADTEGEVYVV
;
A
#
# COMPACT_ATOMS: atom_id res chain seq x y z
N MET A 1 45.60 52.10 42.78
CA MET A 1 45.71 50.62 42.64
C MET A 1 44.52 49.80 43.17
N ALA A 2 43.71 50.30 44.12
CA ALA A 2 42.63 49.52 44.76
C ALA A 2 41.36 49.32 43.88
N ASP A 3 41.07 50.25 42.97
CA ASP A 3 39.80 50.28 42.22
C ASP A 3 39.72 49.22 41.09
N ASN A 4 40.88 48.87 40.52
CA ASN A 4 40.98 47.86 39.45
C ASN A 4 40.76 46.42 39.97
N LYS A 5 41.07 46.15 41.26
CA LYS A 5 40.81 44.85 41.91
C LYS A 5 39.32 44.61 42.18
N LYS A 6 38.55 45.65 42.53
CA LYS A 6 37.08 45.54 42.75
C LYS A 6 36.32 45.29 41.46
N LYS A 7 36.67 45.98 40.36
CA LYS A 7 36.08 45.73 39.02
C LYS A 7 36.37 44.31 38.52
N LYS A 8 37.59 43.80 38.71
CA LYS A 8 37.95 42.42 38.32
C LYS A 8 37.18 41.36 39.11
N LYS A 9 37.00 41.54 40.44
CA LYS A 9 36.15 40.64 41.26
C LYS A 9 34.68 40.67 40.84
N SER A 10 34.10 41.84 40.57
CA SER A 10 32.71 42.00 40.10
C SER A 10 32.46 41.38 38.72
N MET A 11 33.45 41.45 37.82
CA MET A 11 33.35 40.85 36.50
C MET A 11 33.46 39.31 36.55
N VAL A 12 34.27 38.77 37.47
CA VAL A 12 34.39 37.33 37.71
C VAL A 12 33.09 36.76 38.31
N THR A 13 32.48 37.41 39.32
CA THR A 13 31.21 36.96 39.89
C THR A 13 30.07 36.98 38.86
N LYS A 14 29.96 38.04 38.06
CA LYS A 14 29.00 38.10 36.94
C LYS A 14 29.21 36.99 35.89
N LYS A 15 30.46 36.61 35.60
CA LYS A 15 30.77 35.49 34.71
C LYS A 15 30.36 34.14 35.31
N VAL A 16 30.61 33.93 36.61
CA VAL A 16 30.21 32.72 37.34
C VAL A 16 28.68 32.58 37.39
N ASP A 17 27.95 33.66 37.66
CA ASP A 17 26.48 33.66 37.69
C ASP A 17 25.89 33.38 36.31
N LYS A 18 26.50 33.94 35.24
CA LYS A 18 26.10 33.67 33.86
C LYS A 18 26.36 32.20 33.47
N ALA A 19 27.47 31.62 33.92
CA ALA A 19 27.77 30.20 33.72
C ALA A 19 26.80 29.28 34.47
N LYS A 20 26.47 29.62 35.73
CA LYS A 20 25.48 28.88 36.54
C LYS A 20 24.08 28.95 35.94
N LYS A 21 23.68 30.11 35.39
CA LYS A 21 22.41 30.29 34.67
C LYS A 21 22.37 29.51 33.36
N ARG A 22 23.48 29.42 32.62
CA ARG A 22 23.62 28.55 31.44
C ARG A 22 23.54 27.07 31.79
N GLY A 23 24.21 26.64 32.86
CA GLY A 23 24.14 25.26 33.36
C GLY A 23 22.72 24.84 33.76
N LYS A 24 21.99 25.72 34.48
CA LYS A 24 20.56 25.48 34.79
C LYS A 24 19.68 25.38 33.54
N LYS A 25 19.92 26.21 32.52
CA LYS A 25 19.19 26.14 31.24
C LYS A 25 19.48 24.83 30.48
N LEU A 26 20.75 24.38 30.47
CA LEU A 26 21.11 23.08 29.88
C LEU A 26 20.43 21.94 30.64
N LEU A 27 20.42 21.97 31.97
CA LEU A 27 19.78 20.94 32.78
C LEU A 27 18.28 20.85 32.49
N ILE A 28 17.58 22.00 32.41
CA ILE A 28 16.15 22.05 32.06
C ILE A 28 15.93 21.50 30.64
N LEU A 29 16.77 21.87 29.67
CA LEU A 29 16.66 21.38 28.31
C LEU A 29 16.84 19.84 28.25
N LEU A 30 17.81 19.30 28.99
CA LEU A 30 18.02 17.84 29.07
C LEU A 30 16.83 17.13 29.72
N LEU A 31 16.21 17.71 30.75
CA LEU A 31 15.01 17.16 31.37
C LEU A 31 13.80 17.18 30.42
N VAL A 32 13.64 18.24 29.62
CA VAL A 32 12.60 18.33 28.60
C VAL A 32 12.83 17.30 27.49
N LEU A 33 14.07 17.14 27.02
CA LEU A 33 14.40 16.14 26.00
C LEU A 33 14.19 14.71 26.52
N ALA A 34 14.56 14.43 27.77
CA ALA A 34 14.29 13.14 28.41
C ALA A 34 12.79 12.89 28.56
N LEU A 35 12.01 13.89 28.96
CA LEU A 35 10.55 13.79 29.04
C LEU A 35 9.94 13.54 27.65
N LEU A 36 10.37 14.27 26.62
CA LEU A 36 9.93 14.05 25.24
C LEU A 36 10.28 12.63 24.76
N TRP A 37 11.46 12.12 25.07
CA TRP A 37 11.85 10.74 24.75
C TRP A 37 10.99 9.69 25.48
N VAL A 38 10.66 9.91 26.76
CA VAL A 38 9.73 9.04 27.50
C VAL A 38 8.31 9.11 26.92
N ILE A 39 7.85 10.29 26.51
CA ILE A 39 6.60 10.46 25.78
C ILE A 39 6.66 9.66 24.48
N THR A 40 7.76 9.66 23.74
CA THR A 40 7.90 8.79 22.57
C THR A 40 7.91 7.30 22.91
N LEU A 41 8.17 6.86 24.15
CA LEU A 41 8.02 5.44 24.53
C LEU A 41 6.57 5.07 24.88
N ILE A 42 5.79 6.03 25.37
CA ILE A 42 4.37 5.82 25.73
C ILE A 42 3.46 5.97 24.50
N PHE A 43 3.83 6.88 23.58
CA PHE A 43 3.11 7.17 22.34
C PHE A 43 3.80 6.62 21.09
N ALA A 44 4.99 6.01 21.20
CA ALA A 44 5.43 5.12 20.13
C ALA A 44 4.32 4.09 20.00
N PRO A 45 3.75 3.90 18.81
CA PRO A 45 2.97 2.70 18.58
C PRO A 45 3.91 1.57 19.01
N THR A 46 3.51 0.85 20.06
CA THR A 46 4.06 -0.47 20.34
C THR A 46 4.15 -1.14 18.99
N GLU A 47 5.30 -1.69 18.61
CA GLU A 47 5.38 -2.49 17.39
C GLU A 47 4.35 -3.59 17.55
N VAL A 48 3.14 -3.33 17.04
CA VAL A 48 2.06 -4.29 16.98
C VAL A 48 2.68 -5.34 16.10
N ALA A 49 2.83 -6.53 16.67
CA ALA A 49 3.45 -7.66 16.04
C ALA A 49 3.00 -7.70 14.58
N TYR A 50 3.93 -7.47 13.66
CA TYR A 50 3.80 -7.76 12.24
C TYR A 50 3.79 -9.29 12.09
N GLN A 51 2.81 -9.92 12.71
CA GLN A 51 2.56 -11.35 12.69
C GLN A 51 1.09 -11.53 12.42
N SER A 52 0.77 -11.34 11.15
CA SER A 52 -0.05 -12.21 10.31
C SER A 52 -0.41 -11.34 9.11
N THR A 53 0.38 -11.39 8.04
CA THR A 53 -0.21 -11.26 6.71
C THR A 53 -1.09 -12.49 6.56
N SER A 54 -2.26 -12.47 7.18
CA SER A 54 -3.38 -13.24 6.69
C SER A 54 -3.53 -12.80 5.25
N THR A 55 -3.29 -13.69 4.30
CA THR A 55 -3.87 -13.59 2.97
C THR A 55 -5.34 -13.21 3.18
N THR A 56 -5.67 -11.92 3.01
CA THR A 56 -7.03 -11.42 3.20
C THR A 56 -7.83 -11.88 1.99
N TYR A 57 -8.18 -13.16 2.00
CA TYR A 57 -9.30 -13.65 1.24
C TYR A 57 -10.54 -12.99 1.85
N ILE A 58 -11.35 -12.34 1.01
CA ILE A 58 -12.62 -11.74 1.43
C ILE A 58 -13.56 -12.91 1.77
N GLN A 59 -13.71 -13.21 3.08
CA GLN A 59 -14.81 -14.07 3.52
C GLN A 59 -16.13 -13.43 3.08
N ASP A 60 -17.03 -14.25 2.54
CA ASP A 60 -18.40 -13.90 2.19
C ASP A 60 -18.62 -13.09 0.89
N LEU A 61 -17.62 -13.00 0.00
CA LEU A 61 -17.86 -12.49 -1.36
C LEU A 61 -18.77 -13.44 -2.15
N GLU A 62 -19.96 -12.98 -2.54
CA GLU A 62 -20.86 -13.73 -3.45
C GLU A 62 -20.24 -13.76 -4.86
N LEU A 63 -19.75 -14.93 -5.26
CA LEU A 63 -19.09 -15.13 -6.56
C LEU A 63 -20.11 -15.48 -7.66
N PRO A 64 -19.79 -15.18 -8.93
CA PRO A 64 -20.61 -15.60 -10.07
C PRO A 64 -20.85 -17.10 -10.09
N ALA A 65 -22.00 -17.51 -10.63
CA ALA A 65 -22.37 -18.91 -10.72
C ALA A 65 -21.32 -19.72 -11.50
N ASN A 66 -20.91 -20.85 -10.93
CA ASN A 66 -19.93 -21.77 -11.51
C ASN A 66 -20.55 -23.16 -11.65
N PRO A 67 -21.43 -23.37 -12.66
CA PRO A 67 -22.20 -24.61 -12.80
C PRO A 67 -21.32 -25.83 -13.09
N GLU A 68 -20.15 -25.63 -13.71
CA GLU A 68 -19.21 -26.69 -14.06
C GLU A 68 -18.30 -27.10 -12.89
N GLY A 69 -18.31 -26.33 -11.79
CA GLY A 69 -17.47 -26.61 -10.63
C GLY A 69 -15.97 -26.46 -10.92
N LYS A 70 -15.60 -25.61 -11.89
CA LYS A 70 -14.18 -25.30 -12.17
C LYS A 70 -13.49 -24.71 -10.93
N PRO A 71 -12.19 -24.94 -10.72
CA PRO A 71 -11.49 -24.38 -9.57
C PRO A 71 -11.51 -22.85 -9.61
N ILE A 72 -11.84 -22.23 -8.47
CA ILE A 72 -11.74 -20.77 -8.28
C ILE A 72 -10.40 -20.47 -7.64
N THR A 73 -9.60 -19.68 -8.33
CA THR A 73 -8.30 -19.19 -7.87
C THR A 73 -8.50 -17.95 -7.01
N ARG A 74 -7.76 -17.86 -5.90
CA ARG A 74 -7.86 -16.76 -4.94
C ARG A 74 -6.49 -16.13 -4.75
N HIS A 75 -6.46 -14.81 -4.85
CA HIS A 75 -5.30 -13.98 -4.59
C HIS A 75 -5.60 -12.98 -3.49
N THR A 76 -4.61 -12.19 -3.10
CA THR A 76 -4.84 -11.11 -2.14
C THR A 76 -5.69 -10.01 -2.80
N GLY A 77 -6.91 -9.82 -2.29
CA GLY A 77 -7.84 -8.77 -2.74
C GLY A 77 -8.83 -9.17 -3.84
N PHE A 78 -8.69 -10.35 -4.46
CA PHE A 78 -9.62 -10.77 -5.53
C PHE A 78 -9.66 -12.29 -5.71
N SER A 79 -10.73 -12.76 -6.37
CA SER A 79 -10.89 -14.14 -6.82
C SER A 79 -11.13 -14.16 -8.32
N LEU A 80 -10.74 -15.23 -8.99
CA LEU A 80 -10.99 -15.41 -10.42
C LEU A 80 -11.39 -16.84 -10.75
N LEU A 81 -12.17 -16.98 -11.82
CA LEU A 81 -12.36 -18.24 -12.52
C LEU A 81 -11.63 -18.15 -13.84
N TYR A 82 -10.71 -19.09 -14.07
CA TYR A 82 -9.86 -19.07 -15.26
C TYR A 82 -10.38 -20.03 -16.34
N ASP A 83 -10.28 -19.60 -17.59
CA ASP A 83 -10.51 -20.45 -18.76
C ASP A 83 -9.16 -20.93 -19.31
N GLU A 84 -8.78 -22.15 -18.96
CA GLU A 84 -7.53 -22.78 -19.41
C GLU A 84 -7.47 -22.98 -20.94
N GLU A 85 -8.60 -23.10 -21.64
CA GLU A 85 -8.58 -23.25 -23.10
C GLU A 85 -8.19 -21.95 -23.81
N HIS A 86 -8.60 -20.82 -23.24
CA HIS A 86 -8.41 -19.49 -23.84
C HIS A 86 -7.35 -18.64 -23.13
N GLU A 87 -6.74 -19.18 -22.08
CA GLU A 87 -5.69 -18.55 -21.27
C GLU A 87 -6.10 -17.17 -20.75
N GLN A 88 -7.36 -17.03 -20.33
CA GLN A 88 -7.96 -15.77 -19.87
C GLN A 88 -8.96 -16.01 -18.74
N PRO A 89 -9.19 -15.01 -17.85
CA PRO A 89 -10.22 -15.12 -16.85
C PRO A 89 -11.63 -15.11 -17.47
N VAL A 90 -12.50 -16.00 -17.01
CA VAL A 90 -13.95 -15.97 -17.26
C VAL A 90 -14.58 -14.79 -16.53
N TRP A 91 -14.14 -14.54 -15.29
CA TRP A 91 -14.49 -13.38 -14.48
C TRP A 91 -13.41 -13.15 -13.41
N VAL A 92 -13.34 -11.92 -12.92
CA VAL A 92 -12.54 -11.53 -11.75
C VAL A 92 -13.44 -10.76 -10.80
N ALA A 93 -13.63 -11.28 -9.59
CA ALA A 93 -14.53 -10.72 -8.60
C ALA A 93 -13.75 -10.16 -7.41
N TYR A 94 -14.11 -8.95 -6.99
CA TYR A 94 -13.48 -8.27 -5.86
C TYR A 94 -14.42 -7.30 -5.15
N HIS A 95 -14.06 -7.00 -3.91
CA HIS A 95 -14.69 -5.99 -3.09
C HIS A 95 -13.71 -4.82 -2.97
N LEU A 96 -14.18 -3.59 -3.20
CA LEU A 96 -13.37 -2.38 -3.11
C LEU A 96 -14.03 -1.43 -2.11
N THR A 97 -13.35 -1.14 -1.01
CA THR A 97 -13.83 -0.18 -0.01
C THR A 97 -13.22 1.21 -0.21
N GLN A 98 -13.85 2.23 0.37
CA GLN A 98 -13.32 3.58 0.39
C GLN A 98 -11.93 3.64 1.02
N GLU A 99 -11.69 2.92 2.11
CA GLU A 99 -10.40 2.91 2.82
C GLU A 99 -9.26 2.38 1.95
N GLU A 100 -9.56 1.37 1.13
CA GLU A 100 -8.61 0.71 0.23
C GLU A 100 -8.08 1.63 -0.88
N LEU A 101 -8.82 2.70 -1.22
CA LEU A 101 -8.41 3.71 -2.22
C LEU A 101 -7.20 4.54 -1.78
N TYR A 102 -6.97 4.66 -0.47
CA TYR A 102 -5.93 5.53 0.10
C TYR A 102 -4.64 4.78 0.42
N GLY A 103 -4.43 3.63 -0.24
CA GLY A 103 -3.24 2.83 -0.12
C GLY A 103 -1.97 3.51 -0.63
N THR A 104 -0.82 3.09 -0.11
CA THR A 104 0.50 3.67 -0.45
C THR A 104 1.39 2.73 -1.28
N ALA A 105 0.93 1.52 -1.59
CA ALA A 105 1.69 0.57 -2.38
C ALA A 105 1.94 1.12 -3.78
N LYS A 106 3.19 1.02 -4.24
CA LYS A 106 3.56 1.51 -5.56
C LYS A 106 3.27 0.44 -6.61
N ARG A 107 2.80 0.89 -7.76
CA ARG A 107 2.66 0.06 -8.96
C ARG A 107 3.95 -0.75 -9.22
N LYS A 108 3.81 -2.07 -9.35
CA LYS A 108 4.94 -3.00 -9.43
C LYS A 108 5.42 -3.27 -10.85
N ASP A 109 4.50 -3.30 -11.82
CA ASP A 109 4.79 -3.64 -13.23
C ASP A 109 5.51 -5.00 -13.40
N ASN A 110 5.33 -5.93 -12.46
CA ASN A 110 5.97 -7.24 -12.39
C ASN A 110 5.10 -8.36 -12.97
N PHE A 111 4.66 -8.17 -14.22
CA PHE A 111 3.87 -9.15 -14.97
C PHE A 111 4.55 -10.53 -14.99
N ARG A 112 3.82 -11.57 -14.57
CA ARG A 112 4.34 -12.94 -14.44
C ARG A 112 3.23 -13.97 -14.59
N SER A 113 3.59 -15.16 -15.06
CA SER A 113 2.69 -16.31 -15.04
C SER A 113 2.22 -16.61 -13.62
N ASP A 114 1.06 -17.23 -13.51
CA ASP A 114 0.40 -17.55 -12.27
C ASP A 114 0.47 -19.04 -11.95
N ASP A 115 1.37 -19.39 -11.03
CA ASP A 115 1.60 -20.77 -10.59
C ASP A 115 0.41 -21.37 -9.81
N SER A 116 -0.62 -20.58 -9.51
CA SER A 116 -1.85 -21.08 -8.89
C SER A 116 -2.87 -21.63 -9.89
N ILE A 117 -2.63 -21.43 -11.20
CA ILE A 117 -3.43 -22.05 -12.27
C ILE A 117 -2.90 -23.47 -12.55
N PRO A 118 -3.76 -24.52 -12.53
CA PRO A 118 -3.31 -25.92 -12.63
C PRO A 118 -2.51 -26.28 -13.88
N THR A 119 -2.79 -25.66 -15.03
CA THR A 119 -2.16 -25.96 -16.32
C THR A 119 -1.12 -24.93 -16.78
N ASP A 120 -0.78 -23.96 -15.93
CA ASP A 120 -0.16 -22.67 -16.27
C ASP A 120 -1.16 -21.62 -16.77
N SER A 121 -0.73 -20.36 -16.75
CA SER A 121 -1.45 -19.21 -17.32
C SER A 121 -0.75 -18.70 -18.58
N ALA A 122 -1.41 -17.81 -19.31
CA ALA A 122 -0.78 -16.96 -20.33
C ALA A 122 0.58 -16.39 -19.86
N THR A 123 1.48 -16.16 -20.81
CA THR A 123 2.83 -15.66 -20.55
C THR A 123 3.08 -14.32 -21.22
N LEU A 124 4.19 -13.67 -20.85
CA LEU A 124 4.66 -12.47 -21.55
C LEU A 124 5.00 -12.70 -23.03
N ALA A 125 5.31 -13.94 -23.42
CA ALA A 125 5.64 -14.24 -24.81
C ALA A 125 4.40 -14.17 -25.70
N ASP A 126 3.23 -14.57 -25.21
CA ASP A 126 1.97 -14.59 -25.96
C ASP A 126 1.51 -13.18 -26.36
N TYR A 127 1.81 -12.19 -25.52
CA TYR A 127 1.51 -10.78 -25.78
C TYR A 127 2.58 -10.06 -26.61
N ARG A 128 3.80 -10.62 -26.70
CA ARG A 128 4.92 -9.92 -27.34
C ARG A 128 4.69 -9.86 -28.86
N GLY A 129 4.45 -8.66 -29.35
CA GLY A 129 4.25 -8.42 -30.79
C GLY A 129 2.85 -8.79 -31.31
N SER A 130 1.91 -9.11 -30.42
CA SER A 130 0.51 -9.41 -30.79
C SER A 130 -0.28 -8.16 -31.22
N GLY A 131 0.17 -6.98 -30.79
CA GLY A 131 -0.56 -5.71 -30.95
C GLY A 131 -1.49 -5.38 -29.78
N TYR A 132 -1.70 -6.32 -28.85
CA TYR A 132 -2.56 -6.15 -27.69
C TYR A 132 -1.79 -5.78 -26.42
N ASP A 133 -2.44 -5.03 -25.55
CA ASP A 133 -1.98 -4.80 -24.18
C ASP A 133 -2.35 -5.99 -23.28
N ARG A 134 -1.58 -6.13 -22.20
CA ARG A 134 -1.94 -6.94 -21.03
C ARG A 134 -2.95 -6.14 -20.20
N GLY A 135 -4.22 -6.20 -20.61
CA GLY A 135 -5.30 -5.46 -19.98
C GLY A 135 -5.71 -6.13 -18.68
N HIS A 136 -5.67 -5.38 -17.57
CA HIS A 136 -6.08 -5.89 -16.27
C HIS A 136 -7.61 -6.03 -16.22
N LEU A 137 -8.12 -7.04 -15.52
CA LEU A 137 -9.53 -7.07 -15.11
C LEU A 137 -9.71 -6.42 -13.74
N ILE A 138 -8.95 -6.81 -12.72
CA ILE A 138 -8.76 -5.98 -11.53
C ILE A 138 -7.58 -5.03 -11.73
N PRO A 139 -7.78 -3.70 -11.78
CA PRO A 139 -6.70 -2.76 -12.01
C PRO A 139 -5.80 -2.64 -10.79
N ALA A 140 -4.49 -2.56 -11.03
CA ALA A 140 -3.48 -2.41 -9.98
C ALA A 140 -3.75 -1.23 -9.02
N ALA A 141 -4.39 -0.16 -9.50
CA ALA A 141 -4.71 1.01 -8.68
C ALA A 141 -5.73 0.71 -7.56
N ASP A 142 -6.62 -0.26 -7.76
CA ASP A 142 -7.63 -0.66 -6.76
C ASP A 142 -7.00 -1.48 -5.62
N LEU A 143 -5.77 -1.95 -5.82
CA LEU A 143 -5.04 -2.80 -4.87
C LEU A 143 -3.86 -2.07 -4.22
N SER A 144 -3.89 -0.73 -4.21
CA SER A 144 -2.82 0.11 -3.64
C SER A 144 -2.67 -0.01 -2.12
N TRP A 145 -3.63 -0.63 -1.43
CA TRP A 145 -3.64 -0.84 0.02
C TRP A 145 -2.70 -1.95 0.49
N SER A 146 -2.25 -2.84 -0.39
CA SER A 146 -1.30 -3.93 -0.06
C SER A 146 -0.26 -4.12 -1.16
N GLU A 147 1.01 -4.21 -0.76
CA GLU A 147 2.13 -4.50 -1.67
C GLU A 147 2.00 -5.91 -2.32
N GLU A 148 1.40 -6.86 -1.59
CA GLU A 148 1.12 -8.21 -2.08
C GLU A 148 -0.03 -8.19 -3.08
N ALA A 149 -1.17 -7.56 -2.73
CA ALA A 149 -2.31 -7.43 -3.64
C ALA A 149 -1.93 -6.70 -4.93
N MET A 150 -1.21 -5.58 -4.80
CA MET A 150 -0.63 -4.85 -5.92
C MET A 150 0.21 -5.77 -6.81
N SER A 151 1.07 -6.61 -6.24
CA SER A 151 1.87 -7.56 -7.01
C SER A 151 1.01 -8.65 -7.65
N ASP A 152 -0.01 -9.17 -6.95
CA ASP A 152 -0.93 -10.19 -7.45
C ASP A 152 -1.75 -9.68 -8.64
N SER A 153 -2.08 -8.39 -8.69
CA SER A 153 -2.75 -7.77 -9.85
C SER A 153 -2.01 -7.96 -11.18
N PHE A 154 -0.69 -8.22 -11.13
CA PHE A 154 0.16 -8.45 -12.30
C PHE A 154 0.31 -9.94 -12.68
N TYR A 155 -0.41 -10.85 -12.05
CA TYR A 155 -0.53 -12.21 -12.57
C TYR A 155 -1.19 -12.19 -13.94
N MET A 156 -0.66 -13.00 -14.86
CA MET A 156 -1.21 -13.10 -16.21
C MET A 156 -2.59 -13.76 -16.25
N SER A 157 -3.00 -14.46 -15.19
CA SER A 157 -4.36 -14.95 -14.98
C SER A 157 -5.40 -13.83 -14.81
N ASN A 158 -4.97 -12.60 -14.46
CA ASN A 158 -5.78 -11.39 -14.41
C ASN A 158 -5.72 -10.57 -15.71
N MET A 159 -5.18 -11.13 -16.79
CA MET A 159 -4.97 -10.40 -18.04
C MET A 159 -5.87 -10.94 -19.16
N SER A 160 -6.40 -10.02 -19.96
CA SER A 160 -6.94 -10.31 -21.28
C SER A 160 -6.23 -9.46 -22.34
N PRO A 161 -6.07 -9.96 -23.58
CA PRO A 161 -5.63 -9.14 -24.70
C PRO A 161 -6.62 -8.01 -24.95
N GLN A 162 -6.22 -6.78 -24.63
CA GLN A 162 -7.04 -5.60 -24.85
C GLN A 162 -6.42 -4.71 -25.92
N GLU A 163 -7.27 -4.17 -26.80
CA GLU A 163 -6.84 -3.16 -27.77
C GLU A 163 -6.24 -1.94 -27.05
N PRO A 164 -5.06 -1.42 -27.44
CA PRO A 164 -4.40 -0.37 -26.68
C PRO A 164 -5.24 0.90 -26.46
N GLN A 165 -6.08 1.27 -27.43
CA GLN A 165 -6.98 2.43 -27.31
C GLN A 165 -8.14 2.17 -26.36
N PHE A 166 -8.60 0.93 -26.25
CA PHE A 166 -9.64 0.53 -25.31
C PHE A 166 -9.10 0.53 -23.88
N ASN A 167 -8.02 -0.22 -23.64
CA ASN A 167 -7.39 -0.37 -22.32
C ASN A 167 -7.01 0.98 -21.70
N ARG A 168 -6.25 1.79 -22.45
CA ARG A 168 -5.70 3.06 -21.97
C ARG A 168 -6.70 4.22 -22.04
N GLY A 169 -7.88 3.98 -22.62
CA GLY A 169 -8.90 4.99 -22.86
C GLY A 169 -10.15 4.73 -22.03
N ILE A 170 -11.18 4.19 -22.66
CA ILE A 170 -12.50 4.04 -22.04
C ILE A 170 -12.48 3.06 -20.87
N TRP A 171 -11.65 2.01 -20.93
CA TRP A 171 -11.52 1.05 -19.84
C TRP A 171 -10.92 1.71 -18.59
N SER A 172 -9.78 2.41 -18.72
CA SER A 172 -9.21 3.19 -17.61
C SER A 172 -10.18 4.25 -17.04
N SER A 173 -11.04 4.82 -17.90
CA SER A 173 -12.07 5.78 -17.45
C SER A 173 -13.19 5.09 -16.64
N LEU A 174 -13.57 3.86 -17.03
CA LEU A 174 -14.52 3.04 -16.28
C LEU A 174 -13.94 2.65 -14.93
N GLU A 175 -12.68 2.18 -14.88
CA GLU A 175 -11.98 1.85 -13.63
C GLU A 175 -11.96 3.05 -12.67
N ALA A 176 -11.69 4.26 -13.18
CA ALA A 176 -11.73 5.48 -12.37
C ALA A 176 -13.14 5.80 -11.86
N THR A 177 -14.17 5.48 -12.64
CA THR A 177 -15.58 5.66 -12.24
C THR A 177 -15.94 4.68 -11.12
N VAL A 178 -15.50 3.42 -11.20
CA VAL A 178 -15.70 2.42 -10.15
C VAL A 178 -15.04 2.86 -8.84
N ARG A 179 -13.79 3.35 -8.89
CA ARG A 179 -13.14 3.93 -7.71
C ARG A 179 -13.91 5.12 -7.13
N ASN A 180 -14.49 5.96 -7.98
CA ASN A 180 -15.34 7.05 -7.51
C ASN A 180 -16.63 6.54 -6.82
N PHE A 181 -17.24 5.45 -7.30
CA PHE A 181 -18.36 4.83 -6.59
C PHE A 181 -17.95 4.29 -5.22
N ALA A 182 -16.79 3.63 -5.12
CA ALA A 182 -16.26 3.21 -3.81
C ALA A 182 -16.07 4.41 -2.87
N ASP A 183 -15.54 5.54 -3.37
CA ASP A 183 -15.33 6.75 -2.56
C ASP A 183 -16.65 7.42 -2.13
N THR A 184 -17.69 7.42 -2.98
CA THR A 184 -18.96 8.09 -2.66
C THR A 184 -19.95 7.22 -1.89
N GLU A 185 -19.99 5.91 -2.18
CA GLU A 185 -20.94 4.96 -1.60
C GLU A 185 -20.35 4.19 -0.41
N GLY A 186 -19.02 4.27 -0.20
CA GLY A 186 -18.28 3.61 0.87
C GLY A 186 -17.70 2.26 0.48
N GLU A 187 -18.41 1.50 -0.38
CA GLU A 187 -17.93 0.22 -0.91
C GLU A 187 -18.60 -0.14 -2.24
N VAL A 188 -17.93 -0.96 -3.04
CA VAL A 188 -18.45 -1.51 -4.30
C VAL A 188 -17.98 -2.95 -4.50
N TYR A 189 -18.89 -3.80 -4.98
CA TYR A 189 -18.59 -5.14 -5.45
C TYR A 189 -18.49 -5.13 -6.96
N VAL A 190 -17.40 -5.69 -7.50
CA VAL A 190 -17.06 -5.65 -8.92
C VAL A 190 -16.83 -7.08 -9.42
N VAL A 191 -17.32 -7.36 -10.63
CA VAL A 191 -17.15 -8.61 -11.38
C VAL A 191 -16.83 -8.28 -12.83
#